data_AF-A0A5T3VPY9-F1
#
_entry.id   AF-A0A5T3VPY9-F1
#
_cell.length_a   1.000
_cell.length_b   1.000
_cell.length_c   1.000
_cell.angle_alpha   90.00
_cell.angle_beta   90.00
_cell.angle_gamma   90.00
#
_symmetry.space_group_name_H-M   'P 1'
#
loop_
_entity.id
_entity.type
_entity.pdbx_description
1 polymer ?
#
loop_
_entity_poly.entity_id
_entity_poly.type
_entity_poly.pdbx_seq_one_letter_code
_entity_poly.pdbx_strand_id
1 'polypeptide(L)'
;PTIRGIAKTNATVEVRQNGYLIYSTSVPPGQFEIGREQIADLGVGVGVLDVSIYEKNGQVQNYTVPYSTPVLSLPDGYSKYSVTIGRYREVNNDYIDPVFFEGTYIYGLPYGFTLFGGVQWVNIYNSYAIGASKDIGEYGALSFDWKTSVSKTDTSNENGHAYGIRYNKNIAQTNTEV
;
A
#
# COMPACT_ATOMS: atom_id res chain seq x y z
N PRO A 1 -2.53 7.51 -4.57
CA PRO A 1 -1.66 8.47 -5.30
C PRO A 1 -2.25 8.75 -6.67
N THR A 2 -2.00 9.95 -7.17
CA THR A 2 -2.25 10.32 -8.56
C THR A 2 -0.98 10.05 -9.36
N ILE A 3 -1.08 9.27 -10.43
CA ILE A 3 0.07 8.96 -11.31
C ILE A 3 0.18 10.06 -12.36
N ARG A 4 1.33 10.72 -12.43
CA ARG A 4 1.61 11.80 -13.40
C ARG A 4 2.80 11.42 -14.26
N GLY A 5 2.71 11.72 -15.55
CA GLY A 5 3.79 11.47 -16.49
C GLY A 5 3.64 12.29 -17.77
N ILE A 6 4.62 12.13 -18.68
CA ILE A 6 4.61 12.76 -20.00
C ILE A 6 4.81 11.66 -21.05
N ALA A 7 3.84 11.53 -21.94
CA ALA A 7 3.93 10.68 -23.13
C ALA A 7 4.51 11.47 -24.30
N LYS A 8 5.51 10.92 -24.99
CA LYS A 8 6.13 11.57 -26.17
C LYS A 8 5.30 11.37 -27.43
N THR A 9 4.50 10.30 -27.47
CA THR A 9 3.64 9.91 -28.59
C THR A 9 2.27 9.48 -28.07
N ASN A 10 1.38 9.00 -28.96
CA ASN A 10 0.22 8.23 -28.51
C ASN A 10 0.76 6.96 -27.81
N ALA A 11 0.56 6.87 -26.50
CA ALA A 11 1.16 5.83 -25.69
C ALA A 11 0.07 5.02 -24.97
N THR A 12 0.42 3.80 -24.57
CA THR A 12 -0.37 2.99 -23.64
C THR A 12 0.33 3.01 -22.30
N VAL A 13 -0.36 3.43 -21.25
CA VAL A 13 0.13 3.43 -19.89
C VAL A 13 -0.42 2.19 -19.18
N GLU A 14 0.46 1.33 -18.71
CA GLU A 14 0.15 0.20 -17.84
C GLU A 14 0.61 0.48 -16.42
N VAL A 15 -0.23 0.12 -15.45
CA VAL A 15 0.06 0.18 -14.02
C VAL A 15 -0.04 -1.22 -13.46
N ARG A 16 1.06 -1.70 -12.88
CA ARG A 16 1.16 -3.02 -12.26
C ARG A 16 1.45 -2.90 -10.77
N GLN A 17 0.98 -3.89 -10.02
CA GLN A 17 1.34 -4.06 -8.61
C GLN A 17 1.65 -5.53 -8.38
N ASN A 18 2.84 -5.83 -7.84
CA ASN A 18 3.30 -7.21 -7.64
C ASN A 18 3.19 -8.05 -8.93
N GLY A 19 3.48 -7.45 -10.09
CA GLY A 19 3.36 -8.08 -11.41
C GLY A 19 1.96 -8.15 -12.02
N TYR A 20 0.90 -7.98 -11.21
CA TYR A 20 -0.50 -7.97 -11.70
C TYR A 20 -0.81 -6.65 -12.41
N LEU A 21 -1.38 -6.73 -13.62
CA LEU A 21 -1.90 -5.55 -14.33
C LEU A 21 -3.17 -5.06 -13.62
N ILE A 22 -3.07 -3.88 -13.02
CA ILE A 22 -4.17 -3.24 -12.30
C ILE A 22 -4.96 -2.34 -13.25
N TYR A 23 -4.27 -1.54 -14.05
CA TYR A 23 -4.89 -0.52 -14.89
C TYR A 23 -4.13 -0.37 -16.21
N SER A 24 -4.86 -0.19 -17.31
CA SER A 24 -4.29 0.06 -18.63
C SER A 24 -5.15 1.06 -19.39
N THR A 25 -4.54 2.11 -19.93
CA THR A 25 -5.25 3.13 -20.72
C THR A 25 -4.36 3.71 -21.81
N SER A 26 -4.96 4.22 -22.89
CA SER A 26 -4.22 4.94 -23.94
C SER A 26 -4.30 6.44 -23.70
N VAL A 27 -3.15 7.12 -23.79
CA VAL A 27 -3.03 8.56 -23.57
C VAL A 27 -2.48 9.25 -24.83
N PRO A 28 -2.96 10.47 -25.15
CA PRO A 28 -2.39 11.27 -26.23
C PRO A 28 -0.99 11.78 -25.85
N PRO A 29 -0.19 12.24 -26.84
CA PRO A 29 1.09 12.89 -26.57
C PRO A 29 0.90 14.11 -25.67
N GLY A 30 1.76 14.23 -24.66
CA GLY A 30 1.73 15.31 -23.69
C GLY A 30 1.66 14.81 -22.25
N GLN A 31 1.41 15.75 -21.34
CA GLN A 31 1.24 15.44 -19.93
C GLN A 31 -0.07 14.69 -19.71
N PHE A 32 -0.02 13.64 -18.90
CA PHE A 32 -1.21 12.90 -18.47
C PHE A 32 -1.25 12.78 -16.95
N GLU A 33 -2.47 12.57 -16.44
CA GLU A 33 -2.75 12.33 -15.04
C GLU A 33 -3.76 11.19 -14.92
N ILE A 34 -3.41 10.16 -14.14
CA ILE A 34 -4.33 9.09 -13.75
C ILE A 34 -4.66 9.32 -12.27
N GLY A 35 -5.92 9.70 -12.02
CA GLY A 35 -6.40 10.08 -10.69
C GLY A 35 -6.48 8.89 -9.74
N ARG A 36 -6.35 9.17 -8.42
CA ARG A 36 -6.44 8.14 -7.37
C ARG A 36 -7.71 7.29 -7.46
N GLU A 37 -8.85 7.90 -7.78
CA GLU A 37 -10.17 7.24 -7.83
C GLU A 37 -10.22 6.15 -8.91
N GLN A 38 -9.50 6.35 -10.02
CA GLN A 38 -9.47 5.39 -11.13
C GLN A 38 -8.67 4.12 -10.78
N ILE A 39 -7.86 4.16 -9.72
CA ILE A 39 -6.96 3.07 -9.33
C ILE A 39 -7.35 2.49 -7.96
N ALA A 40 -7.84 3.30 -7.02
CA ALA A 40 -8.12 2.89 -5.65
C ALA A 40 -9.22 1.81 -5.56
N ASP A 41 -10.24 1.90 -6.41
CA ASP A 41 -11.36 0.95 -6.43
C ASP A 41 -10.98 -0.41 -7.04
N LEU A 42 -9.78 -0.53 -7.62
CA LEU A 42 -9.28 -1.76 -8.25
C LEU A 42 -8.56 -2.69 -7.26
N GLY A 43 -8.71 -2.44 -5.95
CA GLY A 43 -8.15 -3.29 -4.89
C GLY A 43 -6.64 -3.13 -4.71
N VAL A 44 -6.08 -1.97 -5.08
CA VAL A 44 -4.66 -1.68 -4.89
C VAL A 44 -4.29 -1.66 -3.41
N GLY A 45 -3.39 -2.56 -3.03
CA GLY A 45 -2.85 -2.65 -1.67
C GLY A 45 -1.77 -1.60 -1.41
N VAL A 46 -1.30 -1.53 -0.16
CA VAL A 46 -0.09 -0.78 0.19
C VAL A 46 1.10 -1.40 -0.54
N GLY A 47 1.95 -0.59 -1.18
CA GLY A 47 3.12 -1.10 -1.89
C GLY A 47 3.69 -0.14 -2.91
N VAL A 48 4.29 -0.69 -3.95
CA VAL A 48 4.85 0.07 -5.07
C VAL A 48 4.02 -0.25 -6.33
N LEU A 49 3.69 0.80 -7.08
CA LEU A 49 3.07 0.68 -8.39
C LEU A 49 4.16 0.81 -9.46
N ASP A 50 4.29 -0.21 -10.29
CA ASP A 50 5.16 -0.20 -11.46
C ASP A 50 4.39 0.41 -12.63
N VAL A 51 4.87 1.54 -13.15
CA VAL A 51 4.23 2.24 -14.26
C VAL A 51 5.09 2.09 -15.51
N SER A 52 4.50 1.56 -16.56
CA SER A 52 5.12 1.38 -17.88
C SER A 52 4.37 2.19 -18.92
N ILE A 53 5.07 3.08 -19.61
CA ILE A 53 4.54 3.89 -20.72
C ILE A 53 5.10 3.30 -22.02
N TYR A 54 4.24 2.63 -22.79
CA TYR A 54 4.55 2.07 -24.09
C TYR A 54 4.28 3.10 -25.18
N GLU A 55 5.33 3.69 -25.72
CA GLU A 55 5.26 4.68 -26.79
C GLU A 55 5.04 4.00 -28.15
N LYS A 56 4.38 4.69 -29.08
CA LYS A 56 4.16 4.16 -30.45
C LYS A 56 5.45 3.89 -31.21
N ASN A 57 6.54 4.56 -30.85
CA ASN A 57 7.87 4.35 -31.44
C ASN A 57 8.61 3.13 -30.86
N GLY A 58 7.97 2.34 -29.99
CA GLY A 58 8.54 1.16 -29.37
C GLY A 58 9.40 1.44 -28.13
N GLN A 59 9.60 2.71 -27.75
CA GLN A 59 10.26 3.03 -26.48
C GLN A 59 9.32 2.73 -25.31
N VAL A 60 9.89 2.22 -24.22
CA VAL A 60 9.17 1.99 -22.97
C VAL A 60 9.82 2.81 -21.87
N GLN A 61 9.02 3.63 -21.19
CA GLN A 61 9.45 4.38 -20.02
C GLN A 61 8.91 3.68 -18.78
N ASN A 62 9.78 3.33 -17.83
CA ASN A 62 9.40 2.66 -16.59
C ASN A 62 9.76 3.52 -15.39
N TYR A 63 8.84 3.65 -14.45
CA TYR A 63 9.09 4.27 -13.15
C TYR A 63 8.16 3.70 -12.09
N THR A 64 8.52 3.90 -10.83
CA THR A 64 7.76 3.38 -9.69
C THR A 64 7.11 4.51 -8.91
N VAL A 65 5.85 4.29 -8.51
CA VAL A 65 5.09 5.22 -7.67
C VAL A 65 4.76 4.53 -6.34
N PRO A 66 5.24 5.03 -5.19
CA PRO A 66 4.86 4.45 -3.91
C PRO A 66 3.36 4.70 -3.64
N TYR A 67 2.66 3.65 -3.23
CA TYR A 67 1.28 3.68 -2.77
C TYR A 67 1.26 3.48 -1.26
N SER A 68 1.13 4.58 -0.52
CA SER A 68 0.91 4.56 0.92
C SER A 68 -0.57 4.74 1.27
N THR A 69 -1.00 4.10 2.34
CA THR A 69 -2.28 4.39 2.98
C THR A 69 -2.15 5.56 3.94
N PRO A 70 -3.23 6.34 4.13
CA PRO A 70 -3.24 7.43 5.10
C PRO A 70 -3.08 6.91 6.54
N VAL A 71 -2.87 7.83 7.46
CA VAL A 71 -2.83 7.53 8.90
C VAL A 71 -4.13 6.81 9.30
N LEU A 72 -3.99 5.64 9.91
CA LEU A 72 -5.12 4.90 10.48
C LEU A 72 -5.63 5.65 11.70
N SER A 73 -6.83 6.21 11.64
CA SER A 73 -7.50 6.87 12.75
C SER A 73 -8.94 6.35 12.85
N LEU A 74 -9.35 5.91 14.03
CA LEU A 74 -10.72 5.50 14.33
C LEU A 74 -11.32 6.41 15.40
N PRO A 75 -12.62 6.74 15.32
CA PRO A 75 -13.31 7.44 16.39
C PRO A 75 -13.27 6.67 17.71
N ASP A 76 -13.39 7.39 18.82
CA ASP A 76 -13.40 6.81 20.16
C ASP A 76 -14.47 5.70 20.29
N GLY A 77 -14.06 4.54 20.81
CA GLY A 77 -14.92 3.38 21.02
C GLY A 77 -15.13 2.50 19.78
N TYR A 78 -14.68 2.91 18.59
CA TYR A 78 -14.81 2.12 17.37
C TYR A 78 -13.67 1.10 17.25
N SER A 79 -14.01 -0.08 16.74
CA SER A 79 -13.03 -1.10 16.40
C SER A 79 -13.20 -1.56 14.97
N LYS A 80 -12.08 -1.90 14.32
CA LYS A 80 -12.04 -2.57 13.03
C LYS A 80 -11.14 -3.78 13.14
N TYR A 81 -11.63 -4.93 12.71
CA TYR A 81 -10.88 -6.17 12.71
C TYR A 81 -11.02 -6.87 11.37
N SER A 82 -9.97 -7.59 10.98
CA SER A 82 -9.98 -8.45 9.81
C SER A 82 -9.28 -9.75 10.14
N VAL A 83 -9.87 -10.85 9.71
CA VAL A 83 -9.27 -12.18 9.83
C VAL A 83 -9.35 -12.84 8.47
N THR A 84 -8.21 -13.26 7.95
CA THR A 84 -8.08 -13.86 6.63
C THR A 84 -7.35 -15.19 6.77
N ILE A 85 -7.90 -16.24 6.17
CA ILE A 85 -7.27 -17.55 6.09
C ILE A 85 -7.41 -18.01 4.64
N GLY A 86 -6.30 -18.40 4.02
CA GLY A 86 -6.32 -18.77 2.62
C GLY A 86 -5.03 -19.41 2.17
N ARG A 87 -4.92 -19.61 0.85
CA ARG A 87 -3.67 -20.00 0.21
C ARG A 87 -3.16 -18.81 -0.59
N TYR A 88 -1.86 -18.55 -0.46
CA TYR A 88 -1.22 -17.54 -1.30
C TYR A 88 -1.24 -18.00 -2.76
N ARG A 89 -1.45 -17.06 -3.69
CA ARG A 89 -1.51 -17.33 -5.14
C ARG A 89 -0.57 -16.38 -5.87
N GLU A 90 0.48 -16.94 -6.47
CA GLU A 90 1.45 -16.20 -7.26
C GLU A 90 1.06 -16.15 -8.75
N VAL A 91 1.52 -15.12 -9.48
CA VAL A 91 1.32 -14.96 -10.94
C VAL A 91 2.15 -15.97 -11.72
N ASN A 92 3.36 -16.24 -11.25
CA ASN A 92 4.32 -17.13 -11.87
C ASN A 92 4.25 -18.46 -11.14
N ASN A 93 3.99 -19.53 -11.90
CA ASN A 93 3.60 -20.86 -11.43
C ASN A 93 4.73 -21.66 -10.74
N ASP A 94 5.70 -20.97 -10.14
CA ASP A 94 6.86 -21.56 -9.48
C ASP A 94 6.55 -21.76 -7.99
N TYR A 95 5.88 -22.88 -7.71
CA TYR A 95 5.80 -23.61 -6.44
C TYR A 95 6.06 -22.80 -5.13
N ILE A 96 4.97 -22.46 -4.46
CA ILE A 96 4.52 -22.93 -3.12
C ILE A 96 3.23 -22.14 -2.85
N ASP A 97 2.11 -22.83 -2.63
CA ASP A 97 0.83 -22.22 -2.21
C ASP A 97 0.68 -22.38 -0.68
N PRO A 98 1.46 -21.68 0.15
CA PRO A 98 1.40 -21.89 1.57
C PRO A 98 0.03 -21.41 2.07
N VAL A 99 -0.53 -22.20 2.99
CA VAL A 99 -1.67 -21.72 3.77
C VAL A 99 -1.17 -20.60 4.66
N PHE A 100 -1.85 -19.46 4.60
CA PHE A 100 -1.56 -18.32 5.44
C PHE A 100 -2.75 -17.98 6.34
N PHE A 101 -2.41 -17.40 7.47
CA PHE A 101 -3.33 -16.76 8.40
C PHE A 101 -2.90 -15.31 8.57
N GLU A 102 -3.85 -14.38 8.52
CA GLU A 102 -3.64 -12.98 8.86
C GLU A 102 -4.75 -12.49 9.79
N GLY A 103 -4.37 -11.78 10.84
CA GLY A 103 -5.30 -11.13 11.75
C GLY A 103 -4.86 -9.69 11.99
N THR A 104 -5.77 -8.74 11.84
CA THR A 104 -5.52 -7.33 12.16
C THR A 104 -6.62 -6.79 13.08
N TYR A 105 -6.23 -5.88 13.97
CA TYR A 105 -7.11 -5.23 14.91
C TYR A 105 -6.73 -3.77 15.09
N ILE A 106 -7.72 -2.88 15.03
CA ILE A 106 -7.59 -1.44 15.17
C ILE A 106 -8.65 -0.97 16.15
N TYR A 107 -8.28 -0.13 17.11
CA TYR A 107 -9.19 0.38 18.14
C TYR A 107 -8.98 1.88 18.39
N GLY A 108 -10.07 2.64 18.31
CA GLY A 108 -10.13 4.05 18.65
C GLY A 108 -10.28 4.26 20.16
N LEU A 109 -9.34 5.01 20.72
CA LEU A 109 -9.30 5.41 22.12
C LEU A 109 -9.74 6.86 22.29
N PRO A 110 -10.06 7.28 23.54
CA PRO A 110 -10.35 8.67 23.85
C PRO A 110 -9.20 9.61 23.45
N TYR A 111 -9.54 10.90 23.28
CA TYR A 111 -8.59 11.97 22.94
C TYR A 111 -7.89 11.81 21.58
N GLY A 112 -8.55 11.17 20.62
CA GLY A 112 -8.06 11.04 19.24
C GLY A 112 -6.91 10.03 19.08
N PHE A 113 -6.70 9.14 20.05
CA PHE A 113 -5.73 8.07 19.92
C PHE A 113 -6.33 6.88 19.19
N THR A 114 -5.53 6.17 18.40
CA THR A 114 -5.91 4.88 17.83
C THR A 114 -4.74 3.92 17.96
N LEU A 115 -5.00 2.71 18.46
CA LEU A 115 -4.03 1.63 18.49
C LEU A 115 -4.35 0.65 17.38
N PHE A 116 -3.32 0.08 16.78
CA PHE A 116 -3.48 -0.97 15.79
C PHE A 116 -2.38 -2.01 15.90
N GLY A 117 -2.71 -3.21 15.52
CA GLY A 117 -1.76 -4.32 15.47
C GLY A 117 -2.22 -5.40 14.52
N GLY A 118 -1.30 -6.27 14.17
CA GLY A 118 -1.58 -7.37 13.29
C GLY A 118 -0.54 -8.47 13.38
N VAL A 119 -0.96 -9.65 12.96
CA VAL A 119 -0.13 -10.84 12.89
C VAL A 119 -0.34 -11.51 11.54
N GLN A 120 0.72 -12.05 10.97
CA GLN A 120 0.66 -12.85 9.76
C GLN A 120 1.50 -14.10 9.96
N TRP A 121 0.90 -15.27 9.77
CA TRP A 121 1.52 -16.57 9.98
C TRP A 121 1.45 -17.41 8.72
N VAL A 122 2.61 -17.91 8.32
CA VAL A 122 2.86 -18.77 7.16
C VAL A 122 3.98 -19.74 7.54
N ASN A 123 3.96 -20.96 7.00
CA ASN A 123 5.00 -21.96 7.30
C ASN A 123 6.44 -21.45 7.09
N ILE A 124 6.63 -20.59 6.10
CA ILE A 124 7.92 -19.98 5.72
C ILE A 124 8.11 -18.55 6.23
N TYR A 125 7.09 -17.91 6.80
CA TYR A 125 7.16 -16.50 7.19
C TYR A 125 6.20 -16.17 8.32
N ASN A 126 6.68 -15.51 9.37
CA ASN A 126 5.84 -15.02 10.45
C ASN A 126 6.16 -13.55 10.72
N SER A 127 5.13 -12.73 10.92
CA SER A 127 5.31 -11.32 11.27
C SER A 127 4.30 -10.85 12.30
N TYR A 128 4.73 -9.83 13.04
CA TYR A 128 3.96 -9.14 14.07
C TYR A 128 4.18 -7.65 13.88
N ALA A 129 3.08 -6.89 13.93
CA ALA A 129 3.11 -5.43 13.83
C ALA A 129 2.28 -4.82 14.96
N ILE A 130 2.76 -3.71 15.50
CA ILE A 130 2.03 -2.87 16.45
C ILE A 130 2.30 -1.41 16.13
N GLY A 131 1.29 -0.57 16.32
CA GLY A 131 1.42 0.86 16.12
C GLY A 131 0.33 1.64 16.82
N ALA A 132 0.56 2.94 16.82
CA ALA A 132 -0.35 3.92 17.39
C ALA A 132 -0.41 5.14 16.48
N SER A 133 -1.55 5.80 16.49
CA SER A 133 -1.74 7.10 15.86
C SER A 133 -2.45 8.05 16.81
N LYS A 134 -2.26 9.34 16.53
CA LYS A 134 -2.93 10.42 17.21
C LYS A 134 -3.44 11.41 16.18
N ASP A 135 -4.73 11.67 16.24
CA ASP A 135 -5.35 12.83 15.61
C ASP A 135 -5.08 14.06 16.48
N ILE A 136 -4.43 15.07 15.89
CA ILE A 136 -4.03 16.33 16.54
C ILE A 136 -4.93 17.47 16.04
N GLY A 137 -6.06 17.16 15.39
CA GLY A 137 -7.02 18.13 14.88
C GLY A 137 -6.45 18.97 13.74
N GLU A 138 -6.37 20.29 13.91
CA GLU A 138 -5.92 21.23 12.87
C GLU A 138 -4.47 21.01 12.40
N TYR A 139 -3.66 20.34 13.23
CA TYR A 139 -2.28 19.99 12.89
C TYR A 139 -2.17 18.68 12.11
N GLY A 140 -3.28 17.99 11.84
CA GLY A 140 -3.31 16.71 11.15
C GLY A 140 -3.17 15.52 12.09
N ALA A 141 -2.77 14.38 11.54
CA ALA A 141 -2.60 13.13 12.27
C ALA A 141 -1.18 12.58 12.12
N LEU A 142 -0.66 11.97 13.18
CA LEU A 142 0.65 11.32 13.22
C LEU A 142 0.47 9.85 13.58
N SER A 143 1.21 8.95 12.94
CA SER A 143 1.28 7.54 13.35
C SER A 143 2.70 7.02 13.37
N PHE A 144 2.93 6.09 14.29
CA PHE A 144 4.14 5.30 14.38
C PHE A 144 3.78 3.81 14.44
N ASP A 145 4.57 2.98 13.76
CA ASP A 145 4.45 1.53 13.85
C ASP A 145 5.81 0.84 13.83
N TRP A 146 5.82 -0.35 14.40
CA TRP A 146 6.94 -1.26 14.41
C TRP A 146 6.46 -2.63 13.96
N LYS A 147 7.18 -3.20 12.99
CA LYS A 147 6.97 -4.56 12.50
C LYS A 147 8.24 -5.38 12.69
N THR A 148 8.07 -6.61 13.16
CA THR A 148 9.14 -7.61 13.17
C THR A 148 8.69 -8.87 12.45
N SER A 149 9.63 -9.54 11.80
CA SER A 149 9.36 -10.77 11.07
C SER A 149 10.49 -11.75 11.13
N VAL A 150 10.15 -13.03 10.99
CA VAL A 150 11.08 -14.13 10.83
C VAL A 150 10.72 -14.85 9.54
N SER A 151 11.65 -14.88 8.59
CA SER A 151 11.55 -15.63 7.34
C SER A 151 12.39 -16.90 7.44
N LYS A 152 11.86 -18.03 6.96
CA LYS A 152 12.61 -19.27 6.81
C LYS A 152 12.99 -19.44 5.36
N THR A 153 14.28 -19.38 5.08
CA THR A 153 14.88 -19.72 3.79
C THR A 153 15.43 -21.15 3.87
N ASP A 154 15.71 -21.80 2.74
CA ASP A 154 16.26 -23.16 2.69
C ASP A 154 17.54 -23.36 3.52
N THR A 155 18.27 -22.28 3.77
CA THR A 155 19.59 -22.30 4.43
C THR A 155 19.61 -21.69 5.83
N SER A 156 18.66 -20.83 6.20
CA SER A 156 18.67 -20.16 7.51
C SER A 156 17.34 -19.45 7.84
N ASN A 157 17.21 -19.03 9.11
CA ASN A 157 16.16 -18.12 9.53
C ASN A 157 16.68 -16.68 9.51
N GLU A 158 15.99 -15.80 8.80
CA GLU A 158 16.31 -14.38 8.71
C GLU A 158 15.32 -13.55 9.54
N ASN A 159 15.86 -12.67 10.39
CA ASN A 159 15.06 -11.77 11.21
C ASN A 159 15.04 -10.37 10.57
N GLY A 160 13.86 -9.76 10.53
CA GLY A 160 13.64 -8.42 10.01
C GLY A 160 12.96 -7.51 11.04
N HIS A 161 13.33 -6.23 11.02
CA HIS A 161 12.67 -5.17 11.77
C HIS A 161 12.43 -3.97 10.86
N ALA A 162 11.24 -3.40 10.92
CA ALA A 162 10.85 -2.23 10.16
C ALA A 162 10.12 -1.24 11.07
N TYR A 163 10.38 0.05 10.86
CA TYR A 163 9.75 1.14 11.60
C TYR A 163 9.07 2.08 10.61
N GLY A 164 7.83 2.46 10.90
CA GLY A 164 7.03 3.36 10.08
C GLY A 164 6.69 4.63 10.84
N ILE A 165 6.89 5.79 10.20
CA ILE A 165 6.35 7.08 10.66
C ILE A 165 5.51 7.64 9.51
N ARG A 166 4.26 8.02 9.79
CA ARG A 166 3.38 8.67 8.81
C ARG A 166 2.76 9.92 9.41
N TYR A 167 2.62 10.94 8.59
CA TYR A 167 1.95 12.18 8.91
C TYR A 167 0.93 12.46 7.81
N ASN A 168 -0.25 12.95 8.18
CA ASN A 168 -1.26 13.39 7.23
C ASN A 168 -1.86 14.72 7.68
N LYS A 169 -2.03 15.67 6.76
CA LYS A 169 -2.71 16.94 7.01
C LYS A 169 -3.62 17.31 5.85
N ASN A 170 -4.86 17.64 6.18
CA ASN A 170 -5.77 18.27 5.24
C ASN A 170 -5.81 19.79 5.50
N ILE A 171 -5.54 20.59 4.47
CA ILE A 171 -5.64 22.05 4.50
C ILE A 171 -6.88 22.44 3.69
N ALA A 172 -8.01 22.54 4.38
CA ALA A 172 -9.30 22.84 3.74
C ALA A 172 -9.32 24.19 2.98
N GLN A 173 -8.54 25.17 3.45
CA GLN A 173 -8.47 26.52 2.86
C GLN A 173 -7.89 26.52 1.43
N THR A 174 -6.97 25.61 1.13
CA THR A 174 -6.31 25.49 -0.18
C THR A 174 -6.67 24.17 -0.88
N ASN A 175 -7.60 23.40 -0.31
CA ASN A 175 -7.96 22.05 -0.72
C ASN A 175 -6.72 21.16 -0.98
N THR A 176 -5.74 21.26 -0.07
CA THR A 176 -4.45 20.55 -0.19
C THR A 176 -4.38 19.42 0.83
N GLU A 177 -4.15 18.21 0.36
CA GLU A 177 -3.86 17.03 1.20
C GLU A 177 -2.35 16.76 1.18
N VAL A 178 -1.74 16.61 2.35
CA VAL A 178 -0.32 16.30 2.56
C VAL A 178 -0.18 15.02 3.36
#